data_AF-A0A936B0T6-F1
#
_entry.id   AF-A0A936B0T6-F1
#
_cell.length_a   1.000
_cell.length_b   1.000
_cell.length_c   1.000
_cell.angle_alpha   90.00
_cell.angle_beta   90.00
_cell.angle_gamma   90.00
#
_symmetry.space_group_name_H-M   'P 1'
#
loop_
_entity.id
_entity.type
_entity.pdbx_description
1 polymer ?
#
loop_
_entity_poly.entity_id
_entity_poly.type
_entity_poly.pdbx_seq_one_letter_code
_entity_poly.pdbx_strand_id
1 'polypeptide(L)'
;MLDGQFSLGNQWLLLAALSFGVASQIFAEPLARLFDWLAFPRHTSLSQQREELRETLELLPRVATLDPLALEEAEFARLTRRAISHMGDLPKLATSPLAHLPLVLASSETPIGRAQALKALLTDCIVRLKPAGKGEFGTTAEWRFYNALYFPYVVGLKPYARREGQQADAIAQQALDWFQTAVPERTLHNWQNTAAKLVADDLKMAGSGS
;
A
#
# COMPACT_ATOMS: atom_id res chain seq x y z
N MET A 1 -33.39 19.58 51.18
CA MET A 1 -33.83 19.21 49.82
C MET A 1 -32.90 19.93 48.86
N LEU A 2 -32.04 19.17 48.17
CA LEU A 2 -31.02 19.68 47.27
C LEU A 2 -31.64 19.96 45.90
N ASP A 3 -32.15 21.17 45.68
CA ASP A 3 -32.51 21.62 44.33
C ASP A 3 -31.26 22.18 43.66
N GLY A 4 -30.62 21.31 42.88
CA GLY A 4 -29.44 21.61 42.08
C GLY A 4 -29.75 22.63 41.00
N GLN A 5 -29.51 23.91 41.31
CA GLN A 5 -29.36 24.95 40.31
C GLN A 5 -28.13 24.62 39.45
N PHE A 6 -28.33 23.90 38.37
CA PHE A 6 -27.35 23.85 37.29
C PHE A 6 -27.34 25.25 36.66
N SER A 7 -26.43 26.09 37.15
CA SER A 7 -26.07 27.37 36.54
C SER A 7 -26.00 27.19 35.01
N LEU A 8 -26.63 28.10 34.27
CA LEU A 8 -26.54 28.15 32.79
C LEU A 8 -25.08 27.94 32.32
N GLY A 9 -24.10 28.47 33.07
CA GLY A 9 -22.68 28.24 32.79
C GLY A 9 -22.22 26.78 32.83
N ASN A 10 -22.71 25.97 33.77
CA ASN A 10 -22.38 24.55 33.84
C ASN A 10 -23.03 23.75 32.71
N GLN A 11 -24.22 24.13 32.24
CA GLN A 11 -24.86 23.48 31.10
C GLN A 11 -24.12 23.78 29.80
N TRP A 12 -23.62 25.02 29.63
CA TRP A 12 -22.75 25.38 28.52
C TRP A 12 -21.42 24.62 28.53
N LEU A 13 -20.83 24.42 29.72
CA LEU A 13 -19.61 23.61 29.86
C LEU A 13 -19.84 22.14 29.50
N LEU A 14 -20.96 21.56 29.91
CA LEU A 14 -21.31 20.17 29.58
C LEU A 14 -21.61 19.99 28.09
N LEU A 15 -22.33 20.94 27.47
CA LEU A 15 -22.60 20.92 26.03
C LEU A 15 -21.33 21.11 25.20
N ALA A 16 -20.42 22.00 25.62
CA ALA A 16 -19.13 22.19 24.95
C ALA A 16 -18.24 20.93 25.05
N ALA A 17 -18.17 20.30 26.23
CA ALA A 17 -17.39 19.08 26.43
C ALA A 17 -17.96 17.88 25.65
N LEU A 18 -19.29 17.75 25.61
CA LEU A 18 -19.97 16.68 24.86
C LEU A 18 -19.82 16.87 23.34
N SER A 19 -19.91 18.12 22.85
CA SER A 19 -19.70 18.44 21.44
C SER A 19 -18.26 18.16 21.00
N PHE A 20 -17.27 18.43 21.87
CA PHE A 20 -15.86 18.11 21.62
C PHE A 20 -15.60 16.59 21.56
N GLY A 21 -16.27 15.81 22.43
CA GLY A 21 -16.17 14.35 22.43
C GLY A 21 -16.76 13.69 21.18
N VAL A 22 -17.89 14.19 20.68
CA VAL A 22 -18.54 13.67 19.45
C VAL A 22 -17.78 14.09 18.19
N ALA A 23 -17.23 15.32 18.15
CA ALA A 23 -16.37 15.76 17.04
C ALA A 23 -15.06 14.95 16.94
N SER A 24 -14.50 14.52 18.09
CA SER A 24 -13.29 13.69 18.15
C SER A 24 -13.49 12.29 17.56
N GLN A 25 -14.68 11.70 17.71
CA GLN A 25 -14.95 10.33 17.25
C GLN A 25 -15.23 10.22 15.74
N ILE A 26 -15.53 11.33 15.06
CA ILE A 26 -15.72 11.35 13.60
C ILE A 26 -14.38 11.52 12.85
N PHE A 27 -13.35 12.04 13.53
CA PHE A 27 -12.02 12.25 12.95
C PHE A 27 -11.04 11.07 13.11
N ALA A 28 -11.48 9.94 13.65
CA ALA A 28 -10.61 8.76 13.80
C ALA A 28 -10.30 8.05 12.46
N GLU A 29 -11.21 8.09 11.50
CA GLU A 29 -11.02 7.45 10.18
C GLU A 29 -10.39 8.34 9.08
N PRO A 30 -10.55 9.69 9.07
CA PRO A 30 -9.86 10.55 8.10
C PRO A 30 -8.40 10.85 8.44
N LEU A 31 -8.00 10.81 9.73
CA LEU A 31 -6.62 11.15 10.14
C LEU A 31 -5.59 10.13 9.62
N ALA A 32 -5.99 8.88 9.42
CA ALA A 32 -5.16 7.86 8.78
C ALA A 32 -4.82 8.21 7.32
N ARG A 33 -5.64 9.01 6.62
CA ARG A 33 -5.37 9.45 5.23
C ARG A 33 -4.65 10.79 5.13
N LEU A 34 -4.56 11.56 6.21
CA LEU A 34 -3.82 12.82 6.23
C LEU A 34 -2.34 12.62 6.60
N PHE A 35 -2.03 11.58 7.40
CA PHE A 35 -0.66 11.22 7.72
C PHE A 35 0.16 10.71 6.53
N ASP A 36 -0.50 10.19 5.48
CA ASP A 36 0.16 9.74 4.24
C ASP A 36 0.76 10.88 3.39
N TRP A 37 0.46 12.15 3.71
CA TRP A 37 1.00 13.30 2.95
C TRP A 37 2.20 13.97 3.61
N LEU A 38 2.43 13.77 4.91
CA LEU A 38 3.52 14.43 5.65
C LEU A 38 4.82 13.61 5.72
N ALA A 39 4.85 12.39 5.16
CA ALA A 39 6.03 11.52 5.15
C ALA A 39 6.91 11.63 3.88
N PHE A 40 6.74 12.68 3.05
CA PHE A 40 7.69 12.99 1.97
C PHE A 40 7.94 14.49 1.81
N PRO A 41 9.00 15.04 2.42
CA PRO A 41 9.61 16.25 1.91
C PRO A 41 10.62 15.89 0.81
N ARG A 42 10.43 16.54 -0.34
CA ARG A 42 11.44 16.85 -1.38
C ARG A 42 11.87 15.72 -2.32
N HIS A 43 11.19 15.63 -3.47
CA HIS A 43 11.89 15.61 -4.76
C HIS A 43 11.12 16.48 -5.76
N THR A 44 11.51 17.75 -5.81
CA THR A 44 11.14 18.74 -6.81
C THR A 44 11.96 18.53 -8.08
N SER A 45 11.32 18.09 -9.18
CA SER A 45 11.62 18.48 -10.58
C SER A 45 11.00 17.55 -11.64
N LEU A 46 9.68 17.29 -11.60
CA LEU A 46 9.01 16.52 -12.67
C LEU A 46 7.76 17.19 -13.21
N SER A 47 7.75 18.52 -13.26
CA SER A 47 6.68 19.27 -13.95
C SER A 47 7.04 19.56 -15.41
N GLN A 48 8.32 19.74 -15.72
CA GLN A 48 8.77 20.12 -17.08
C GLN A 48 8.86 18.95 -18.07
N GLN A 49 9.01 17.71 -17.61
CA GLN A 49 8.97 16.53 -18.49
C GLN A 49 7.55 16.07 -18.86
N ARG A 50 6.50 16.67 -18.28
CA ARG A 50 5.11 16.23 -18.49
C ARG A 50 4.52 16.76 -19.80
N GLU A 51 5.06 17.87 -20.31
CA GLU A 51 4.55 18.49 -21.54
C GLU A 51 5.07 17.76 -22.78
N GLU A 52 6.34 17.34 -22.77
CA GLU A 52 6.94 16.53 -23.85
C GLU A 52 6.36 15.09 -23.88
N LEU A 53 6.02 14.54 -22.70
CA LEU A 53 5.29 13.27 -22.61
C LEU A 53 3.84 13.38 -23.10
N ARG A 54 3.19 14.55 -23.01
CA ARG A 54 1.80 14.76 -23.47
C ARG A 54 1.68 14.75 -24.99
N GLU A 55 2.59 15.40 -25.72
CA GLU A 55 2.63 15.30 -27.18
C GLU A 55 2.95 13.87 -27.65
N THR A 56 3.75 13.11 -26.88
CA THR A 56 4.01 11.70 -27.18
C THR A 56 2.82 10.79 -26.79
N LEU A 57 2.00 11.19 -25.82
CA LEU A 57 0.80 10.46 -25.36
C LEU A 57 -0.35 10.53 -26.35
N GLU A 58 -0.44 11.57 -27.19
CA GLU A 58 -1.44 11.63 -28.27
C GLU A 58 -1.19 10.60 -29.39
N LEU A 59 0.01 10.00 -29.44
CA LEU A 59 0.36 8.91 -30.36
C LEU A 59 0.19 7.51 -29.75
N LEU A 60 -0.38 7.38 -28.54
CA LEU A 60 -0.54 6.11 -27.83
C LEU A 60 -1.97 5.52 -27.83
N PRO A 61 -2.62 5.24 -28.99
CA PRO A 61 -3.70 4.27 -28.99
C PRO A 61 -3.21 2.82 -28.78
N ARG A 62 -1.89 2.57 -28.62
CA ARG A 62 -1.33 1.20 -28.55
C ARG A 62 -1.17 0.62 -27.14
N VAL A 63 -0.96 1.42 -26.09
CA VAL A 63 -0.76 0.86 -24.73
C VAL A 63 -2.06 0.29 -24.16
N ALA A 64 -3.21 0.83 -24.59
CA ALA A 64 -4.53 0.30 -24.21
C ALA A 64 -4.87 -1.06 -24.85
N THR A 65 -4.07 -1.56 -25.81
CA THR A 65 -4.38 -2.79 -26.57
C THR A 65 -3.63 -4.04 -26.13
N LEU A 66 -2.66 -3.91 -25.21
CA LEU A 66 -1.96 -5.08 -24.65
C LEU A 66 -2.76 -5.64 -23.48
N ASP A 67 -3.45 -6.75 -23.71
CA ASP A 67 -4.03 -7.55 -22.63
C ASP A 67 -2.90 -8.07 -21.72
N PRO A 68 -2.80 -7.60 -20.46
CA PRO A 68 -1.72 -8.03 -19.58
C PRO A 68 -1.76 -9.53 -19.28
N LEU A 69 -2.92 -10.19 -19.40
CA LEU A 69 -3.05 -11.63 -19.17
C LEU A 69 -2.43 -12.47 -20.30
N ALA A 70 -2.35 -11.90 -21.51
CA ALA A 70 -1.71 -12.55 -22.66
C ALA A 70 -0.17 -12.50 -22.62
N LEU A 71 0.42 -11.78 -21.66
CA LEU A 71 1.86 -11.68 -21.50
C LEU A 71 2.49 -13.00 -21.05
N GLU A 72 3.71 -13.26 -21.54
CA GLU A 72 4.54 -14.37 -21.05
C GLU A 72 4.74 -14.28 -19.54
N GLU A 73 4.84 -15.43 -18.88
CA GLU A 73 4.93 -15.52 -17.42
C GLU A 73 6.09 -14.72 -16.84
N ALA A 74 7.25 -14.78 -17.49
CA ALA A 74 8.44 -14.06 -17.04
C ALA A 74 8.26 -12.52 -17.13
N GLU A 75 7.58 -12.04 -18.17
CA GLU A 75 7.30 -10.62 -18.32
C GLU A 75 6.24 -10.16 -17.32
N PHE A 76 5.16 -10.92 -17.16
CA PHE A 76 4.12 -10.63 -16.18
C PHE A 76 4.70 -10.55 -14.76
N ALA A 77 5.51 -11.53 -14.36
CA ALA A 77 6.20 -11.53 -13.06
C ALA A 77 7.14 -10.33 -12.89
N ARG A 78 7.79 -9.86 -13.97
CA ARG A 78 8.62 -8.64 -13.95
C ARG A 78 7.77 -7.40 -13.72
N LEU A 79 6.63 -7.28 -14.38
CA LEU A 79 5.69 -6.18 -14.19
C LEU A 79 5.10 -6.18 -12.78
N THR A 80 4.73 -7.35 -12.25
CA THR A 80 4.23 -7.51 -10.87
C THR A 80 5.27 -7.06 -9.84
N ARG A 81 6.53 -7.52 -9.97
CA ARG A 81 7.61 -7.05 -9.09
C ARG A 81 7.79 -5.53 -9.14
N ARG A 82 7.72 -4.94 -10.33
CA ARG A 82 7.84 -3.49 -10.52
C ARG A 82 6.65 -2.75 -9.88
N ALA A 83 5.44 -3.28 -10.03
CA ALA A 83 4.25 -2.71 -9.40
C ALA A 83 4.32 -2.79 -7.86
N ILE A 84 4.74 -3.93 -7.30
CA ILE A 84 4.96 -4.08 -5.84
C ILE A 84 5.95 -3.02 -5.33
N SER A 85 7.06 -2.81 -6.06
CA SER A 85 8.06 -1.78 -5.71
C SER A 85 7.53 -0.35 -5.79
N HIS A 86 6.36 -0.13 -6.39
CA HIS A 86 5.70 1.16 -6.53
C HIS A 86 4.39 1.25 -5.73
N MET A 87 4.10 0.32 -4.81
CA MET A 87 2.85 0.36 -4.02
C MET A 87 2.68 1.61 -3.14
N GLY A 88 3.79 2.27 -2.79
CA GLY A 88 3.78 3.58 -2.11
C GLY A 88 3.60 4.79 -3.05
N ASP A 89 3.60 4.59 -4.36
CA ASP A 89 3.56 5.65 -5.39
C ASP A 89 2.39 5.39 -6.35
N LEU A 90 1.20 5.86 -5.97
CA LEU A 90 -0.04 5.70 -6.75
C LEU A 90 0.09 6.22 -8.20
N PRO A 91 0.70 7.40 -8.45
CA PRO A 91 0.94 7.86 -9.81
C PRO A 91 1.74 6.87 -10.66
N LYS A 92 2.77 6.21 -10.10
CA LYS A 92 3.51 5.16 -10.83
C LYS A 92 2.73 3.86 -10.99
N LEU A 93 1.86 3.51 -10.03
CA LEU A 93 0.96 2.38 -10.22
C LEU A 93 -0.05 2.63 -11.34
N ALA A 94 -0.55 3.86 -11.48
CA ALA A 94 -1.50 4.23 -12.53
C ALA A 94 -0.93 4.06 -13.96
N THR A 95 0.39 4.14 -14.12
CA THR A 95 1.09 3.95 -15.39
C THR A 95 1.57 2.51 -15.61
N SER A 96 1.34 1.62 -14.64
CA SER A 96 1.67 0.20 -14.78
C SER A 96 0.76 -0.45 -15.82
N PRO A 97 1.28 -1.31 -16.72
CA PRO A 97 0.44 -2.11 -17.61
C PRO A 97 -0.59 -2.96 -16.83
N LEU A 98 -0.27 -3.37 -15.60
CA LEU A 98 -1.19 -4.13 -14.74
C LEU A 98 -2.44 -3.33 -14.33
N ALA A 99 -2.44 -2.00 -14.46
CA ALA A 99 -3.63 -1.17 -14.22
C ALA A 99 -4.70 -1.38 -15.31
N HIS A 100 -4.38 -2.09 -16.39
CA HIS A 100 -5.28 -2.48 -17.46
C HIS A 100 -5.77 -3.94 -17.37
N LEU A 101 -5.51 -4.62 -16.24
CA LEU A 101 -6.10 -5.94 -16.00
C LEU A 101 -7.64 -5.86 -15.97
N PRO A 102 -8.37 -6.85 -16.51
CA PRO A 102 -9.84 -6.83 -16.51
C PRO A 102 -10.47 -6.60 -15.13
N LEU A 103 -9.95 -7.28 -14.10
CA LEU A 103 -10.40 -7.12 -12.71
C LEU A 103 -10.19 -5.68 -12.17
N VAL A 104 -9.11 -5.03 -12.59
CA VAL A 104 -8.80 -3.64 -12.20
C VAL A 104 -9.68 -2.66 -12.98
N LEU A 105 -9.87 -2.89 -14.28
CA LEU A 105 -10.76 -2.10 -15.13
C LEU A 105 -12.20 -2.13 -14.60
N ALA A 106 -12.69 -3.31 -14.20
CA ALA A 106 -14.01 -3.49 -13.60
C ALA A 106 -14.19 -2.71 -12.28
N SER A 107 -13.11 -2.34 -11.60
CA SER A 107 -13.16 -1.62 -10.32
C SER A 107 -13.26 -0.09 -10.49
N SER A 108 -12.72 0.49 -11.57
CA SER A 108 -12.77 1.93 -11.81
C SER A 108 -12.39 2.35 -13.23
N GLU A 109 -13.08 3.36 -13.76
CA GLU A 109 -12.76 4.00 -15.04
C GLU A 109 -11.63 5.04 -14.95
N THR A 110 -11.33 5.53 -13.73
CA THR A 110 -10.32 6.58 -13.55
C THR A 110 -8.92 5.98 -13.38
N PRO A 111 -7.85 6.58 -13.95
CA PRO A 111 -6.49 6.07 -13.76
C PRO A 111 -6.08 5.94 -12.29
N ILE A 112 -6.49 6.88 -11.44
CA ILE A 112 -6.19 6.84 -10.01
C ILE A 112 -6.97 5.75 -9.28
N GLY A 113 -8.25 5.55 -9.63
CA GLY A 113 -9.06 4.47 -9.06
C GLY A 113 -8.54 3.09 -9.47
N ARG A 114 -8.06 2.93 -10.70
CA ARG A 114 -7.38 1.71 -11.14
C ARG A 114 -6.07 1.47 -10.39
N ALA A 115 -5.30 2.50 -10.12
CA ALA A 115 -4.10 2.38 -9.29
C ALA A 115 -4.43 1.94 -7.86
N GLN A 116 -5.51 2.46 -7.28
CA GLN A 116 -5.99 2.05 -5.96
C GLN A 116 -6.48 0.59 -5.96
N ALA A 117 -7.26 0.20 -6.96
CA ALA A 117 -7.71 -1.18 -7.14
C ALA A 117 -6.54 -2.15 -7.33
N LEU A 118 -5.56 -1.80 -8.17
CA LEU A 118 -4.33 -2.58 -8.33
C LEU A 118 -3.56 -2.71 -7.02
N LYS A 119 -3.40 -1.61 -6.26
CA LYS A 119 -2.75 -1.64 -4.94
C LYS A 119 -3.50 -2.57 -3.98
N ALA A 120 -4.83 -2.52 -3.96
CA ALA A 120 -5.65 -3.41 -3.14
C ALA A 120 -5.44 -4.87 -3.53
N LEU A 121 -5.54 -5.21 -4.82
CA LEU A 121 -5.32 -6.57 -5.30
C LEU A 121 -3.93 -7.11 -4.95
N LEU A 122 -2.88 -6.31 -5.15
CA LEU A 122 -1.52 -6.69 -4.78
C LEU A 122 -1.40 -6.91 -3.26
N THR A 123 -2.05 -6.07 -2.46
CA THR A 123 -2.08 -6.20 -1.00
C THR A 123 -2.76 -7.50 -0.60
N ASP A 124 -3.91 -7.83 -1.20
CA ASP A 124 -4.63 -9.06 -0.94
C ASP A 124 -3.81 -10.30 -1.31
N CYS A 125 -3.14 -10.29 -2.46
CA CYS A 125 -2.23 -11.37 -2.86
C CYS A 125 -1.08 -11.55 -1.86
N ILE A 126 -0.48 -10.45 -1.40
CA ILE A 126 0.58 -10.48 -0.39
C ILE A 126 0.04 -11.03 0.94
N VAL A 127 -1.14 -10.61 1.37
CA VAL A 127 -1.77 -11.10 2.60
C VAL A 127 -2.08 -12.60 2.52
N ARG A 128 -2.45 -13.13 1.35
CA ARG A 128 -2.64 -14.58 1.14
C ARG A 128 -1.36 -15.40 1.31
N LEU A 129 -0.16 -14.80 1.19
CA LEU A 129 1.09 -15.49 1.50
C LEU A 129 1.28 -15.75 3.00
N LYS A 130 0.46 -15.11 3.86
CA LYS A 130 0.53 -15.29 5.31
C LYS A 130 0.15 -16.74 5.67
N PRO A 131 0.94 -17.43 6.51
CA PRO A 131 0.60 -18.77 6.99
C PRO A 131 -0.75 -18.79 7.72
N ALA A 132 -1.65 -19.68 7.31
CA ALA A 132 -2.99 -19.80 7.88
C ALA A 132 -2.97 -20.22 9.36
N GLY A 133 -3.90 -19.67 10.14
CA GLY A 133 -4.07 -20.01 11.57
C GLY A 133 -2.93 -19.56 12.48
N LYS A 134 -2.04 -18.67 12.01
CA LYS A 134 -0.93 -18.12 12.80
C LYS A 134 -1.20 -16.65 13.16
N GLY A 135 -0.48 -16.15 14.17
CA GLY A 135 -0.65 -14.81 14.75
C GLY A 135 -0.36 -13.66 13.79
N GLU A 136 0.04 -12.49 14.30
CA GLU A 136 0.28 -11.32 13.44
C GLU A 136 1.68 -11.28 12.82
N PHE A 137 2.65 -11.95 13.44
CA PHE A 137 4.03 -12.04 12.98
C PHE A 137 4.68 -13.37 13.35
N GLY A 138 5.64 -13.82 12.53
CA GLY A 138 6.48 -14.97 12.79
C GLY A 138 7.77 -14.92 11.98
N THR A 139 8.80 -15.62 12.46
CA THR A 139 10.17 -15.61 11.88
C THR A 139 10.57 -16.96 11.29
N THR A 140 9.66 -17.94 11.27
CA THR A 140 9.91 -19.27 10.70
C THR A 140 9.95 -19.21 9.17
N ALA A 141 10.48 -20.26 8.54
CA ALA A 141 10.71 -20.31 7.09
C ALA A 141 9.44 -20.08 6.26
N GLU A 142 8.27 -20.50 6.73
CA GLU A 142 6.98 -20.29 6.06
C GLU A 142 6.55 -18.81 5.98
N TRP A 143 7.03 -17.95 6.89
CA TRP A 143 6.69 -16.51 6.90
C TRP A 143 7.54 -15.69 5.93
N ARG A 144 8.64 -16.25 5.43
CA ARG A 144 9.70 -15.48 4.76
C ARG A 144 9.20 -14.65 3.59
N PHE A 145 8.29 -15.19 2.77
CA PHE A 145 7.77 -14.52 1.58
C PHE A 145 6.75 -13.45 1.94
N TYR A 146 5.85 -13.74 2.89
CA TYR A 146 4.94 -12.75 3.44
C TYR A 146 5.72 -11.58 4.05
N ASN A 147 6.65 -11.85 4.98
CA ASN A 147 7.42 -10.80 5.65
C ASN A 147 8.21 -9.96 4.63
N ALA A 148 8.88 -10.61 3.66
CA ALA A 148 9.72 -9.95 2.67
C ALA A 148 8.96 -8.92 1.80
N LEU A 149 7.64 -9.07 1.63
CA LEU A 149 6.81 -8.14 0.88
C LEU A 149 5.95 -7.24 1.76
N TYR A 150 5.28 -7.80 2.77
CA TYR A 150 4.32 -7.10 3.59
C TYR A 150 4.94 -5.92 4.33
N PHE A 151 6.02 -6.15 5.09
CA PHE A 151 6.63 -5.07 5.85
C PHE A 151 7.25 -4.00 4.94
N PRO A 152 8.04 -4.34 3.90
CA PRO A 152 8.63 -3.30 3.06
C PRO A 152 7.66 -2.51 2.19
N TYR A 153 6.62 -3.17 1.64
CA TYR A 153 5.77 -2.55 0.61
C TYR A 153 4.34 -2.23 1.06
N VAL A 154 3.79 -2.96 2.03
CA VAL A 154 2.45 -2.69 2.59
C VAL A 154 2.56 -1.77 3.79
N VAL A 155 3.44 -2.09 4.76
CA VAL A 155 3.68 -1.26 5.94
C VAL A 155 4.62 -0.08 5.64
N GLY A 156 5.43 -0.18 4.58
CA GLY A 156 6.39 0.87 4.19
C GLY A 156 7.68 0.87 5.04
N LEU A 157 7.98 -0.25 5.70
CA LEU A 157 9.20 -0.43 6.48
C LEU A 157 10.42 -0.40 5.57
N LYS A 158 11.52 0.23 6.00
CA LYS A 158 12.79 0.23 5.25
C LYS A 158 13.86 -0.53 6.05
N PRO A 159 14.02 -1.86 5.84
CA PRO A 159 14.84 -2.71 6.73
C PRO A 159 16.28 -2.25 6.93
N TYR A 160 16.91 -1.72 5.87
CA TYR A 160 18.32 -1.32 5.87
C TYR A 160 18.52 0.19 5.64
N ALA A 161 17.46 1.01 5.74
CA ALA A 161 17.63 2.46 5.69
C ALA A 161 18.11 3.01 7.03
N ARG A 162 18.77 4.16 6.99
CA ARG A 162 19.16 4.90 8.21
C ARG A 162 17.89 5.30 8.97
N ARG A 163 17.82 4.97 10.27
CA ARG A 163 16.64 5.29 11.11
C ARG A 163 16.45 6.80 11.20
N GLU A 164 15.36 7.29 10.63
CA GLU A 164 14.89 8.67 10.79
C GLU A 164 13.63 8.64 11.65
N GLY A 165 13.79 8.75 12.98
CA GLY A 165 12.77 9.21 13.95
C GLY A 165 11.35 8.60 13.96
N GLN A 166 11.00 7.64 13.09
CA GLN A 166 9.65 7.13 12.95
C GLN A 166 9.34 6.13 14.06
N GLN A 167 8.29 6.44 14.81
CA GLN A 167 7.72 5.54 15.79
C GLN A 167 6.90 4.49 15.05
N ALA A 168 7.48 3.30 14.88
CA ALA A 168 6.81 2.16 14.30
C ALA A 168 5.98 1.42 15.36
N ASP A 169 4.91 0.76 14.94
CA ASP A 169 4.16 -0.16 15.80
C ASP A 169 5.05 -1.30 16.35
N ALA A 170 4.67 -1.90 17.47
CA ALA A 170 5.44 -2.95 18.15
C ALA A 170 5.77 -4.13 17.22
N ILE A 171 4.84 -4.54 16.35
CA ILE A 171 5.07 -5.63 15.40
C ILE A 171 6.05 -5.22 14.30
N ALA A 172 5.91 -4.00 13.77
CA ALA A 172 6.83 -3.47 12.78
C ALA A 172 8.26 -3.32 13.35
N GLN A 173 8.39 -3.00 14.64
CA GLN A 173 9.68 -2.99 15.33
C GLN A 173 10.29 -4.40 15.45
N GLN A 174 9.50 -5.41 15.83
CA GLN A 174 9.96 -6.81 15.87
C GLN A 174 10.40 -7.32 14.50
N ALA A 175 9.62 -7.00 13.46
CA ALA A 175 9.97 -7.36 12.09
C ALA A 175 11.26 -6.67 11.64
N LEU A 176 11.42 -5.38 11.95
CA LEU A 176 12.63 -4.62 11.66
C LEU A 176 13.87 -5.22 12.32
N ASP A 177 13.77 -5.54 13.62
CA ASP A 177 14.85 -6.17 14.37
C ASP A 177 15.23 -7.52 13.76
N TRP A 178 14.25 -8.35 13.42
CA TRP A 178 14.50 -9.62 12.73
C TRP A 178 15.16 -9.45 11.37
N PHE A 179 14.75 -8.48 10.55
CA PHE A 179 15.42 -8.21 9.28
C PHE A 179 16.88 -7.79 9.47
N GLN A 180 17.17 -6.98 10.48
CA GLN A 180 18.51 -6.45 10.73
C GLN A 180 19.46 -7.49 11.34
N THR A 181 18.93 -8.44 12.12
CA THR A 181 19.73 -9.41 12.86
C THR A 181 19.83 -10.79 12.19
N ALA A 182 18.77 -11.24 11.52
CA ALA A 182 18.65 -12.62 11.05
C ALA A 182 18.57 -12.75 9.51
N VAL A 183 18.34 -11.66 8.77
CA VAL A 183 18.15 -11.70 7.32
C VAL A 183 19.22 -10.86 6.61
N PRO A 184 20.17 -11.48 5.89
CA PRO A 184 21.08 -10.74 5.02
C PRO A 184 20.33 -10.01 3.90
N GLU A 185 20.80 -8.83 3.49
CA GLU A 185 20.16 -8.01 2.45
C GLU A 185 19.99 -8.77 1.12
N ARG A 186 21.02 -9.51 0.69
CA ARG A 186 20.93 -10.37 -0.51
C ARG A 186 19.83 -11.44 -0.38
N THR A 187 19.66 -12.01 0.81
CA THR A 187 18.62 -13.01 1.08
C THR A 187 17.24 -12.37 1.00
N LEU A 188 17.07 -11.17 1.56
CA LEU A 188 15.82 -10.43 1.44
C LEU A 188 15.46 -10.19 -0.03
N HIS A 189 16.40 -9.71 -0.84
CA HIS A 189 16.17 -9.50 -2.27
C HIS A 189 15.78 -10.79 -3.01
N ASN A 190 16.42 -11.91 -2.70
CA ASN A 190 16.07 -13.21 -3.28
C ASN A 190 14.65 -13.66 -2.89
N TRP A 191 14.27 -13.45 -1.63
CA TRP A 191 12.92 -13.73 -1.16
C TRP A 191 11.87 -12.81 -1.81
N GLN A 192 12.16 -11.52 -1.94
CA GLN A 192 11.30 -10.57 -2.65
C GLN A 192 11.09 -10.98 -4.11
N ASN A 193 12.16 -11.36 -4.80
CA ASN A 193 12.08 -11.82 -6.19
C ASN A 193 11.22 -13.09 -6.33
N THR A 194 11.32 -14.01 -5.38
CA THR A 194 10.55 -15.27 -5.37
C THR A 194 9.10 -15.00 -5.01
N ALA A 195 8.86 -14.21 -3.97
CA ALA A 195 7.52 -13.85 -3.51
C ALA A 195 6.75 -13.05 -4.58
N ALA A 196 7.42 -12.15 -5.30
CA ALA A 196 6.80 -11.42 -6.40
C ALA A 196 6.33 -12.34 -7.55
N LYS A 197 6.99 -13.48 -7.77
CA LYS A 197 6.52 -14.50 -8.72
C LYS A 197 5.25 -15.19 -8.21
N LEU A 198 5.23 -15.59 -6.93
CA LEU A 198 4.03 -16.17 -6.31
C LEU A 198 2.82 -15.24 -6.39
N VAL A 199 3.03 -13.94 -6.16
CA VAL A 199 1.98 -12.92 -6.33
C VAL A 199 1.55 -12.80 -7.80
N ALA A 200 2.49 -12.91 -8.74
CA ALA A 200 2.17 -12.86 -10.16
C ALA A 200 1.31 -14.07 -10.59
N ASP A 201 1.68 -15.27 -10.14
CA ASP A 201 0.90 -16.48 -10.38
C ASP A 201 -0.52 -16.35 -9.81
N ASP A 202 -0.66 -15.85 -8.58
CA ASP A 202 -1.96 -15.61 -7.92
C ASP A 202 -2.82 -14.59 -8.68
N LEU A 203 -2.23 -13.48 -9.14
CA LEU A 203 -2.92 -12.49 -9.97
C LEU A 203 -3.42 -13.06 -11.29
N LYS A 204 -2.61 -13.91 -11.96
CA LYS A 204 -3.03 -14.56 -13.21
C LYS A 204 -4.16 -15.54 -12.98
N MET A 205 -4.11 -16.33 -11.91
CA MET A 205 -5.19 -17.24 -11.54
C MET A 205 -6.49 -16.48 -11.28
N ALA A 206 -6.42 -15.37 -10.53
CA ALA A 206 -7.59 -14.52 -10.26
C ALA A 206 -8.15 -13.86 -11.53
N GLY A 207 -7.28 -13.39 -12.43
CA GLY A 207 -7.67 -12.74 -13.68
C GLY A 207 -8.19 -13.68 -14.76
N SER A 208 -7.80 -14.96 -14.74
CA SER A 208 -8.24 -15.96 -15.73
C SER A 208 -9.56 -16.64 -15.35
N GLY A 209 -9.98 -16.55 -14.08
CA GLY A 209 -11.17 -17.21 -13.55
C GLY A 209 -12.41 -16.32 -13.45
N SER A 210 -12.34 -15.07 -13.92
CA SER A 210 -13.46 -14.11 -13.97
C SER A 210 -13.93 -13.90 -15.41
#